data_AF-A0A0Q7E9F7-F1
#
_entry.id   AF-A0A0Q7E9F7-F1
#
_cell.length_a   1.000
_cell.length_b   1.000
_cell.length_c   1.000
_cell.angle_alpha   90.00
_cell.angle_beta   90.00
_cell.angle_gamma   90.00
#
_symmetry.space_group_name_H-M   'P 1'
#
loop_
_entity.id
_entity.type
_entity.pdbx_description
1 polymer ?
#
loop_
_entity_poly.entity_id
_entity_poly.type
_entity_poly.pdbx_seq_one_letter_code
_entity_poly.pdbx_strand_id
1 'polypeptide(L)'
;MSCGVALAVSLLLSDPNVALAAAQPAAVAEAPVSVAGEPLFADIVARSGVLHGEVQGWMASGAADAPGFLTGEAFTAFKARTVALADLDMQGHLILKDRGTDGDLKCILRGIAEDMPKKVAAVETAPNPAERRVALDELAYLLNDNVEVITAPPQPEV
;
A
#
# COMPACT_ATOMS: atom_id res chain seq x y z
N MET A 1 -13.32 53.80 24.89
CA MET A 1 -13.81 52.44 24.56
C MET A 1 -12.71 51.38 24.75
N SER A 2 -11.97 51.40 25.88
CA SER A 2 -10.88 50.44 26.15
C SER A 2 -11.01 49.71 27.50
N CYS A 3 -11.92 50.14 28.37
CA CYS A 3 -12.08 49.56 29.70
C CYS A 3 -12.85 48.22 29.68
N GLY A 4 -13.70 47.98 28.67
CA GLY A 4 -14.51 46.75 28.57
C GLY A 4 -13.69 45.52 28.17
N VAL A 5 -12.67 45.68 27.32
CA VAL A 5 -11.82 44.58 26.86
C VAL A 5 -10.87 44.13 27.97
N ALA A 6 -10.34 45.06 28.77
CA ALA A 6 -9.46 44.75 29.89
C ALA A 6 -10.17 43.95 31.00
N LEU A 7 -11.45 44.25 31.27
CA LEU A 7 -12.28 43.52 32.25
C LEU A 7 -12.66 42.11 31.77
N ALA A 8 -12.94 41.94 30.47
CA ALA A 8 -13.27 40.62 29.92
C ALA A 8 -12.07 39.66 29.95
N VAL A 9 -10.85 40.15 29.68
CA VAL A 9 -9.62 39.33 29.72
C VAL A 9 -9.27 38.92 31.16
N SER A 10 -9.45 39.81 32.14
CA SER A 10 -9.17 39.50 33.55
C SER A 10 -10.19 38.52 34.16
N LEU A 11 -11.46 38.54 33.71
CA LEU A 11 -12.47 37.55 34.09
C LEU A 11 -12.18 36.16 33.50
N LEU A 12 -11.72 36.08 32.24
CA LEU A 12 -11.36 34.80 31.60
C LEU A 12 -10.13 34.14 32.25
N LEU A 13 -9.17 34.93 32.75
CA LEU A 13 -7.99 34.43 33.47
C LEU A 13 -8.30 34.00 34.92
N SER A 14 -9.44 34.42 35.45
CA SER A 14 -9.92 34.06 36.80
C SER A 14 -10.78 32.79 36.80
N ASP A 15 -11.19 32.33 35.61
CA ASP A 15 -12.08 31.19 35.49
C ASP A 15 -11.28 29.89 35.69
N PRO A 16 -11.52 29.14 36.80
CA PRO A 16 -10.84 27.88 37.03
C PRO A 16 -11.11 26.87 35.90
N ASN A 17 -12.18 27.02 35.12
CA ASN A 17 -12.45 26.19 33.95
C ASN A 17 -11.49 26.47 32.79
N VAL A 18 -10.97 27.70 32.64
CA VAL A 18 -9.95 28.03 31.63
C VAL A 18 -8.61 27.40 31.99
N ALA A 19 -8.25 27.42 33.28
CA ALA A 19 -7.07 26.71 33.78
C ALA A 19 -7.21 25.18 33.63
N LEU A 20 -8.41 24.63 33.86
CA LEU A 20 -8.70 23.20 33.69
C LEU A 20 -8.68 22.77 32.21
N ALA A 21 -9.20 23.61 31.31
CA ALA A 21 -9.18 23.39 29.87
C ALA A 21 -7.75 23.50 29.30
N ALA A 22 -6.93 24.43 29.79
CA ALA A 22 -5.52 24.54 29.41
C ALA A 22 -4.65 23.40 29.97
N ALA A 23 -5.08 22.74 31.05
CA ALA A 23 -4.44 21.57 31.63
C ALA A 23 -4.87 20.25 30.96
N GLN A 24 -5.88 20.26 30.10
CA GLN A 24 -6.22 19.09 29.31
C GLN A 24 -5.09 18.82 28.31
N PRO A 25 -4.51 17.61 28.31
CA PRO A 25 -3.60 17.20 27.26
C PRO A 25 -4.27 17.45 25.91
N ALA A 26 -3.53 18.03 24.96
CA ALA A 26 -4.01 18.12 23.59
C ALA A 26 -4.50 16.73 23.16
N ALA A 27 -5.68 16.67 22.55
CA ALA A 27 -6.19 15.44 21.96
C ALA A 27 -5.10 14.93 21.01
N VAL A 28 -4.48 13.81 21.36
CA VAL A 28 -3.51 13.15 20.52
C VAL A 28 -4.31 12.72 19.29
N ALA A 29 -3.96 13.24 18.10
CA ALA A 29 -4.54 12.75 16.87
C ALA A 29 -4.39 11.22 16.88
N GLU A 30 -5.52 10.50 16.85
CA GLU A 30 -5.47 9.04 16.86
C GLU A 30 -4.64 8.59 15.64
N ALA A 31 -3.76 7.62 15.86
CA ALA A 31 -2.97 7.06 14.76
C ALA A 31 -3.94 6.58 13.66
N PRO A 32 -3.61 6.79 12.37
CA PRO A 32 -4.47 6.33 11.29
C PRO A 32 -4.76 4.83 11.47
N VAL A 33 -6.00 4.43 11.17
CA VAL A 33 -6.43 3.04 11.36
C VAL A 33 -5.82 2.18 10.26
N SER A 34 -5.22 1.04 10.63
CA SER A 34 -4.66 0.12 9.64
C SER A 34 -5.77 -0.55 8.83
N VAL A 35 -5.61 -0.56 7.51
CA VAL A 35 -6.52 -1.26 6.58
C VAL A 35 -6.19 -2.74 6.43
N ALA A 36 -5.07 -3.23 6.98
CA ALA A 36 -4.57 -4.59 6.75
C ALA A 36 -5.56 -5.70 7.14
N GLY A 37 -6.40 -5.44 8.14
CA GLY A 37 -7.43 -6.37 8.60
C GLY A 37 -8.73 -6.34 7.80
N GLU A 38 -8.89 -5.36 6.90
CA GLU A 38 -10.10 -5.25 6.08
C GLU A 38 -10.10 -6.32 4.98
N PRO A 39 -11.27 -6.93 4.65
CA PRO A 39 -11.32 -8.09 3.76
C PRO A 39 -10.66 -7.91 2.39
N LEU A 40 -10.81 -6.75 1.75
CA LEU A 40 -10.20 -6.47 0.45
C LEU A 40 -8.67 -6.47 0.55
N PHE A 41 -8.12 -5.72 1.52
CA PHE A 41 -6.68 -5.56 1.67
C PHE A 41 -6.00 -6.84 2.15
N ALA A 42 -6.67 -7.61 3.02
CA ALA A 42 -6.22 -8.94 3.39
C ALA A 42 -6.18 -9.90 2.18
N ASP A 43 -7.14 -9.82 1.26
CA ASP A 43 -7.15 -10.63 0.02
C ASP A 43 -6.00 -10.22 -0.91
N ILE A 44 -5.75 -8.91 -1.08
CA ILE A 44 -4.61 -8.39 -1.83
C ILE A 44 -3.29 -8.94 -1.26
N VAL A 45 -3.07 -8.81 0.05
CA VAL A 45 -1.86 -9.30 0.73
C VAL A 45 -1.67 -10.80 0.50
N ALA A 46 -2.74 -11.59 0.68
CA ALA A 46 -2.68 -13.03 0.49
C ALA A 46 -2.30 -13.41 -0.96
N ARG A 47 -2.94 -12.79 -1.95
CA ARG A 47 -2.69 -13.05 -3.37
C ARG A 47 -1.30 -12.62 -3.79
N SER A 48 -0.87 -11.44 -3.36
CA SER A 48 0.46 -10.92 -3.65
C SER A 48 1.55 -11.82 -3.06
N GLY A 49 1.36 -12.29 -1.82
CA GLY A 49 2.25 -13.24 -1.16
C GLY A 49 2.36 -14.59 -1.90
N VAL A 50 1.25 -15.13 -2.41
CA VAL A 50 1.26 -16.35 -3.23
C VAL A 50 2.05 -16.15 -4.52
N LEU A 51 1.76 -15.06 -5.26
CA LEU A 51 2.45 -14.76 -6.52
C LEU A 51 3.94 -14.49 -6.30
N HIS A 52 4.30 -13.78 -5.24
CA HIS A 52 5.69 -13.57 -4.85
C HIS A 52 6.41 -14.90 -4.61
N GLY A 53 5.79 -15.80 -3.85
CA GLY A 53 6.33 -17.14 -3.58
C GLY A 53 6.54 -17.98 -4.83
N GLU A 54 5.64 -17.88 -5.81
CA GLU A 54 5.79 -18.57 -7.10
C GLU A 54 6.99 -18.04 -7.90
N VAL A 55 7.14 -16.72 -7.99
CA VAL A 55 8.28 -16.09 -8.67
C VAL A 55 9.60 -16.50 -8.01
N GLN A 56 9.68 -16.44 -6.68
CA GLN A 56 10.84 -16.91 -5.92
C GLN A 56 11.13 -18.39 -6.18
N GLY A 57 10.09 -19.24 -6.25
CA GLY A 57 10.22 -20.66 -6.56
C GLY A 57 10.79 -20.93 -7.95
N TRP A 58 10.34 -20.18 -8.97
CA TRP A 58 10.90 -20.29 -10.32
C TRP A 58 12.35 -19.85 -10.37
N MET A 59 12.70 -18.76 -9.68
CA MET A 59 14.07 -18.27 -9.61
C MET A 59 15.00 -19.23 -8.86
N ALA A 60 14.54 -19.88 -7.79
CA ALA A 60 15.34 -20.84 -7.04
C ALA A 60 15.55 -22.16 -7.80
N SER A 61 14.55 -22.61 -8.56
CA SER A 61 14.60 -23.87 -9.30
C SER A 61 15.19 -23.76 -10.71
N GLY A 62 15.28 -22.54 -11.27
CA GLY A 62 15.61 -22.32 -12.68
C GLY A 62 14.47 -22.67 -13.64
N ALA A 63 13.24 -22.88 -13.14
CA ALA A 63 12.09 -23.23 -13.98
C ALA A 63 11.79 -22.19 -15.07
N ALA A 64 12.12 -20.92 -14.81
CA ALA A 64 11.95 -19.82 -15.76
C ALA A 64 12.82 -19.95 -17.02
N ASP A 65 13.89 -20.76 -16.98
CA ASP A 65 14.83 -20.96 -18.09
C ASP A 65 14.43 -22.15 -18.98
N ALA A 66 13.43 -22.93 -18.55
CA ALA A 66 12.96 -24.08 -19.29
C ALA A 66 12.37 -23.68 -20.66
N PRO A 67 12.60 -24.48 -21.72
CA PRO A 67 11.94 -24.27 -23.00
C PRO A 67 10.42 -24.22 -22.85
N GLY A 68 9.80 -23.19 -23.43
CA GLY A 68 8.34 -23.02 -23.39
C GLY A 68 7.78 -22.47 -22.07
N PHE A 69 8.61 -22.04 -21.11
CA PHE A 69 8.15 -21.43 -19.85
C PHE A 69 7.10 -20.33 -20.06
N LEU A 70 7.38 -19.35 -20.92
CA LEU A 70 6.51 -18.20 -21.18
C LEU A 70 5.18 -18.57 -21.88
N THR A 71 5.12 -19.72 -22.54
CA THR A 71 3.91 -20.23 -23.20
C THR A 71 3.23 -21.34 -22.39
N GLY A 72 3.81 -21.72 -21.26
CA GLY A 72 3.32 -22.79 -20.40
C GLY A 72 2.07 -22.37 -19.62
N GLU A 73 1.34 -23.38 -19.13
CA GLU A 73 0.13 -23.19 -18.33
C GLU A 73 0.41 -22.40 -17.05
N ALA A 74 1.50 -22.72 -16.35
CA ALA A 74 1.88 -22.07 -15.09
C ALA A 74 2.05 -20.56 -15.26
N PHE A 75 2.84 -20.13 -16.27
CA PHE A 75 3.05 -18.71 -16.53
C PHE A 75 1.79 -18.03 -17.06
N THR A 76 0.99 -18.71 -17.89
CA THR A 76 -0.30 -18.19 -18.37
C THR A 76 -1.28 -17.94 -17.24
N ALA A 77 -1.42 -18.88 -16.31
CA ALA A 77 -2.28 -18.75 -15.13
C ALA A 77 -1.75 -17.69 -14.15
N PHE A 78 -0.43 -17.56 -14.03
CA PHE A 78 0.20 -16.48 -13.26
C PHE A 78 -0.18 -15.10 -13.81
N LYS A 79 -0.06 -14.87 -15.13
CA LYS A 79 -0.45 -13.59 -15.76
C LYS A 79 -1.91 -13.22 -15.51
N ALA A 80 -2.82 -14.19 -15.61
CA ALA A 80 -4.23 -13.92 -15.33
C ALA A 80 -4.46 -13.47 -13.88
N ARG A 81 -3.72 -14.05 -12.93
CA ARG A 81 -3.80 -13.69 -11.51
C ARG A 81 -3.13 -12.36 -11.18
N THR A 82 -2.06 -11.97 -11.87
CA THR A 82 -1.45 -10.64 -11.70
C THR A 82 -2.37 -9.53 -12.23
N VAL A 83 -3.10 -9.77 -13.33
CA VAL A 83 -4.15 -8.84 -13.79
C VAL A 83 -5.25 -8.69 -12.73
N ALA A 84 -5.75 -9.80 -12.21
CA ALA A 84 -6.77 -9.76 -11.16
C ALA A 84 -6.29 -9.07 -9.87
N LEU A 85 -5.01 -9.23 -9.51
CA LEU A 85 -4.41 -8.54 -8.37
C LEU A 85 -4.34 -7.02 -8.62
N ALA A 86 -3.85 -6.60 -9.79
CA ALA A 86 -3.81 -5.19 -10.16
C ALA A 86 -5.20 -4.52 -10.15
N ASP A 87 -6.25 -5.24 -10.56
CA ASP A 87 -7.63 -4.74 -10.47
C ASP A 87 -8.07 -4.54 -9.00
N LEU A 88 -7.67 -5.44 -8.09
CA LEU A 88 -7.96 -5.29 -6.65
C LEU A 88 -7.18 -4.12 -6.04
N ASP A 89 -5.91 -3.93 -6.44
CA ASP A 89 -5.12 -2.77 -6.01
C ASP A 89 -5.76 -1.45 -6.46
N MET A 90 -6.23 -1.39 -7.71
CA MET A 90 -6.98 -0.24 -8.22
C MET A 90 -8.31 -0.04 -7.49
N GLN A 91 -9.01 -1.11 -7.14
CA GLN A 91 -10.22 -1.04 -6.30
C GLN A 91 -9.88 -0.48 -4.91
N GLY A 92 -8.79 -0.95 -4.29
CA GLY A 92 -8.28 -0.44 -3.02
C GLY A 92 -8.00 1.05 -3.10
N HIS A 93 -7.28 1.50 -4.14
CA HIS A 93 -7.05 2.91 -4.42
C HIS A 93 -8.35 3.73 -4.44
N LEU A 94 -9.38 3.27 -5.17
CA LEU A 94 -10.65 4.00 -5.30
C LEU A 94 -11.42 4.07 -3.99
N ILE A 95 -11.46 2.98 -3.21
CA ILE A 95 -12.09 2.97 -1.89
C ILE A 95 -11.40 3.96 -0.95
N LEU A 96 -10.07 3.94 -0.92
CA LEU A 96 -9.31 4.84 -0.06
C LEU A 96 -9.46 6.31 -0.50
N LYS A 97 -9.56 6.54 -1.81
CA LYS A 97 -9.85 7.86 -2.38
C LYS A 97 -11.20 8.39 -1.89
N ASP A 98 -12.23 7.56 -1.88
CA ASP A 98 -13.59 7.96 -1.50
C ASP A 98 -13.72 8.24 0.01
N ARG A 99 -12.91 7.56 0.84
CA ARG A 99 -12.84 7.81 2.30
C ARG A 99 -12.11 9.11 2.64
N GLY A 100 -11.11 9.48 1.85
CA GLY A 100 -10.35 10.71 2.01
C GLY A 100 -9.31 10.67 3.15
N THR A 101 -9.03 9.51 3.75
CA THR A 101 -8.32 9.40 5.05
C THR A 101 -7.01 8.59 5.03
N ASP A 102 -6.48 8.22 3.86
CA ASP A 102 -5.56 7.07 3.82
C ASP A 102 -4.16 7.40 3.28
N GLY A 103 -3.75 8.67 3.42
CA GLY A 103 -2.39 9.14 3.16
C GLY A 103 -1.80 8.70 1.81
N ASP A 104 -0.54 8.25 1.85
CA ASP A 104 0.22 7.80 0.70
C ASP A 104 -0.23 6.43 0.15
N LEU A 105 -0.81 5.57 1.00
CA LEU A 105 -1.19 4.21 0.64
C LEU A 105 -2.10 4.18 -0.58
N LYS A 106 -3.09 5.08 -0.63
CA LYS A 106 -3.96 5.27 -1.81
C LYS A 106 -3.15 5.42 -3.09
N CYS A 107 -2.16 6.31 -3.11
CA CYS A 107 -1.38 6.60 -4.31
C CYS A 107 -0.43 5.45 -4.65
N ILE A 108 0.12 4.78 -3.62
CA ILE A 108 0.97 3.60 -3.74
C ILE A 108 0.21 2.45 -4.43
N LEU A 109 -1.01 2.13 -3.99
CA LEU A 109 -1.82 1.04 -4.58
C LEU A 109 -2.10 1.29 -6.08
N ARG A 110 -2.37 2.53 -6.46
CA ARG A 110 -2.51 2.89 -7.89
C ARG A 110 -1.21 2.64 -8.64
N GLY A 111 -0.07 3.07 -8.09
CA GLY A 111 1.23 2.86 -8.71
C GLY A 111 1.54 1.37 -8.91
N ILE A 112 1.29 0.55 -7.90
CA ILE A 112 1.48 -0.90 -7.97
C ILE A 112 0.58 -1.52 -9.04
N ALA A 113 -0.71 -1.17 -9.05
CA ALA A 113 -1.66 -1.64 -10.05
C ALA A 113 -1.21 -1.32 -11.49
N GLU A 114 -0.69 -0.12 -11.72
CA GLU A 114 -0.23 0.33 -13.04
C GLU A 114 1.12 -0.28 -13.44
N ASP A 115 1.99 -0.60 -12.48
CA ASP A 115 3.31 -1.18 -12.74
C ASP A 115 3.29 -2.70 -12.89
N MET A 116 2.34 -3.40 -12.28
CA MET A 116 2.22 -4.85 -12.36
C MET A 116 2.17 -5.39 -13.81
N PRO A 117 1.32 -4.88 -14.73
CA PRO A 117 1.34 -5.32 -16.12
C PRO A 117 2.67 -5.01 -16.83
N LYS A 118 3.37 -3.92 -16.45
CA LYS A 118 4.67 -3.57 -17.04
C LYS A 118 5.75 -4.55 -16.60
N LYS A 119 5.77 -4.96 -15.33
CA LYS A 119 6.73 -5.95 -14.80
C LYS A 119 6.50 -7.33 -15.42
N VAL A 120 5.25 -7.74 -15.58
CA VAL A 120 4.90 -8.98 -16.29
C VAL A 120 5.37 -8.93 -17.75
N ALA A 121 5.10 -7.82 -18.46
CA ALA A 121 5.56 -7.64 -19.83
C ALA A 121 7.09 -7.69 -19.95
N ALA A 122 7.82 -7.12 -18.98
CA ALA A 122 9.28 -7.18 -18.95
C ALA A 122 9.80 -8.64 -18.89
N VAL A 123 9.14 -9.51 -18.10
CA VAL A 123 9.47 -10.95 -18.06
C VAL A 123 9.21 -11.63 -19.42
N GLU A 124 8.11 -11.27 -20.09
CA GLU A 124 7.74 -11.81 -21.40
C GLU A 124 8.70 -11.39 -22.51
N THR A 125 9.14 -10.14 -22.49
CA THR A 125 9.97 -9.56 -23.56
C THR A 125 11.47 -9.68 -23.30
N ALA A 126 11.87 -10.24 -22.15
CA ALA A 126 13.27 -10.43 -21.81
C ALA A 126 13.98 -11.28 -22.87
N PRO A 127 15.05 -10.76 -23.50
CA PRO A 127 15.69 -11.37 -24.67
C PRO A 127 16.53 -12.61 -24.33
N ASN A 128 16.90 -12.79 -23.06
CA ASN A 128 17.71 -13.91 -22.61
C ASN A 128 17.39 -14.30 -21.15
N PRO A 129 17.84 -15.49 -20.70
CA PRO A 129 17.58 -15.96 -19.33
C PRO A 129 18.05 -15.01 -18.23
N ALA A 130 19.21 -14.36 -18.41
CA ALA A 130 19.76 -13.46 -17.39
C ALA A 130 18.87 -12.21 -17.23
N GLU A 131 18.43 -11.60 -18.33
CA GLU A 131 17.50 -10.47 -18.29
C GLU A 131 16.12 -10.87 -17.79
N ARG A 132 15.66 -12.11 -18.08
CA ARG A 132 14.41 -12.63 -17.52
C ARG A 132 14.49 -12.77 -16.02
N ARG A 133 15.63 -13.21 -15.50
CA ARG A 133 15.87 -13.30 -14.06
C ARG A 133 15.78 -11.93 -13.39
N VAL A 134 16.41 -10.90 -13.98
CA VAL A 134 16.28 -9.52 -13.48
C VAL A 134 14.83 -9.05 -13.48
N ALA A 135 14.08 -9.29 -14.56
CA ALA A 135 12.67 -8.93 -14.62
C ALA A 135 11.81 -9.69 -13.59
N LEU A 136 12.13 -10.95 -13.30
CA LEU A 136 11.47 -11.73 -12.25
C LEU A 136 11.81 -11.19 -10.85
N ASP A 137 13.06 -10.81 -10.59
CA ASP A 137 13.45 -10.18 -9.32
C ASP A 137 12.68 -8.85 -9.12
N GLU A 138 12.58 -8.01 -10.15
CA GLU A 138 11.80 -6.76 -10.08
C GLU A 138 10.30 -7.00 -9.87
N LEU A 139 9.73 -8.03 -10.51
CA LEU A 139 8.34 -8.42 -10.28
C LEU A 139 8.14 -8.95 -8.86
N ALA A 140 9.10 -9.72 -8.34
CA ALA A 140 9.08 -10.20 -6.97
C ALA A 140 9.10 -9.04 -5.96
N TYR A 141 9.95 -8.04 -6.17
CA TYR A 141 9.97 -6.84 -5.33
C TYR A 141 8.63 -6.11 -5.34
N LEU A 142 8.03 -5.88 -6.52
CA LEU A 142 6.72 -5.22 -6.61
C LEU A 142 5.62 -5.99 -5.84
N LEU A 143 5.62 -7.32 -5.96
CA LEU A 143 4.65 -8.17 -5.25
C LEU A 143 4.88 -8.14 -3.73
N ASN A 144 6.13 -8.08 -3.29
CA ASN A 144 6.46 -7.93 -1.87
C ASN A 144 6.09 -6.53 -1.36
N ASP A 145 6.36 -5.47 -2.12
CA ASP A 145 5.97 -4.09 -1.79
C ASP A 145 4.48 -3.99 -1.52
N ASN A 146 3.65 -4.65 -2.34
CA ASN A 146 2.20 -4.65 -2.11
C ASN A 146 1.79 -5.24 -0.75
N VAL A 147 2.51 -6.27 -0.29
CA VAL A 147 2.31 -6.85 1.04
C VAL A 147 2.79 -5.87 2.12
N GLU A 148 4.01 -5.34 1.97
CA GLU A 148 4.64 -4.49 2.98
C GLU A 148 3.88 -3.18 3.18
N VAL A 149 3.44 -2.51 2.12
CA VAL A 149 2.77 -1.20 2.22
C VAL A 149 1.38 -1.30 2.85
N ILE A 150 0.67 -2.41 2.65
CA ILE A 150 -0.65 -2.65 3.27
C ILE A 150 -0.50 -3.02 4.74
N THR A 151 0.49 -3.85 5.07
CA THR A 151 0.68 -4.37 6.43
C THR A 151 1.54 -3.46 7.32
N ALA A 152 2.21 -2.48 6.72
CA ALA A 152 2.98 -1.48 7.45
C ALA A 152 2.10 -0.76 8.50
N PRO A 153 2.65 -0.49 9.70
CA PRO A 153 1.98 0.37 10.66
C PRO A 153 1.66 1.73 10.01
N PRO A 154 0.44 2.25 10.20
CA PRO A 154 0.05 3.55 9.65
C PRO A 154 1.01 4.65 10.10
N GLN A 155 1.51 5.44 9.15
CA GLN A 155 2.41 6.54 9.44
C GLN A 155 1.60 7.79 9.80
N PRO A 156 2.09 8.66 10.70
CA PRO A 156 1.48 9.95 10.96
C PRO A 156 1.41 10.79 9.67
N GLU A 157 0.38 11.63 9.53
CA GLU A 157 0.34 12.62 8.47
C GLU A 157 1.50 13.62 8.62
N VAL A 158 2.15 13.97 7.50
CA VAL A 158 3.24 14.96 7.42
C VAL A 158 2.74 16.37 7.09
#